data_AF-G5LKZ2-F1
#
_entry.id   AF-G5LKZ2-F1
#
_cell.length_a   1.000
_cell.length_b   1.000
_cell.length_c   1.000
_cell.angle_alpha   90.00
_cell.angle_beta   90.00
_cell.angle_gamma   90.00
#
_symmetry.space_group_name_H-M   'P 1'
#
loop_
_entity.id
_entity.type
_entity.pdbx_description
1 polymer ?
#
loop_
_entity_poly.entity_id
_entity_poly.type
_entity_poly.pdbx_seq_one_letter_code
_entity_poly.pdbx_strand_id
1 'polypeptide(L)'
;MPEGPEIRRAADNLEAAIKGKPLTDVWFAFAQLKPYESQLTGQLVIRIETRGKALLTHFSNGLTLYSHNQLYGVWRVIDTGEIPQTTRILRVRLQTADKTILLYSASDIEMLTAEQLTTHPFLQRVGPDVLDARL
;
A
#
# COMPACT_ATOMS: atom_id res chain seq x y z
N MET A 1 12.37 12.75 3.93
CA MET A 1 11.64 11.51 4.29
C MET A 1 10.34 11.96 4.92
N PRO A 2 9.16 11.45 4.49
CA PRO A 2 7.90 11.79 5.17
C PRO A 2 7.96 11.33 6.64
N GLU A 3 7.42 12.12 7.58
CA GLU A 3 7.31 11.75 8.98
C GLU A 3 5.93 11.11 9.26
N GLY A 4 5.68 10.70 10.51
CA GLY A 4 4.46 9.99 10.90
C GLY A 4 3.16 10.69 10.45
N PRO A 5 2.99 12.01 10.69
CA PRO A 5 1.81 12.74 10.25
C PRO A 5 1.62 12.76 8.72
N GLU A 6 2.69 12.87 7.93
CA GLU A 6 2.60 12.83 6.47
C GLU A 6 2.22 11.43 5.96
N ILE A 7 2.78 10.38 6.57
CA ILE A 7 2.43 9.00 6.24
C ILE A 7 0.97 8.72 6.57
N ARG A 8 0.47 9.23 7.70
CA ARG A 8 -0.95 9.08 8.06
C ARG A 8 -1.89 9.76 7.07
N ARG A 9 -1.61 11.02 6.71
CA ARG A 9 -2.40 11.73 5.67
C ARG A 9 -2.35 11.00 4.32
N ALA A 10 -1.21 10.45 3.95
CA ALA A 10 -1.09 9.65 2.74
C ALA A 10 -1.97 8.39 2.83
N ALA A 11 -1.94 7.67 3.95
CA ALA A 11 -2.79 6.50 4.17
C ALA A 11 -4.28 6.85 4.09
N ASP A 12 -4.73 7.92 4.74
CA ASP A 12 -6.13 8.35 4.71
C ASP A 12 -6.59 8.69 3.27
N ASN A 13 -5.74 9.38 2.48
CA ASN A 13 -6.04 9.69 1.08
C ASN A 13 -6.14 8.44 0.19
N LEU A 14 -5.25 7.47 0.41
CA LEU A 14 -5.27 6.20 -0.32
C LEU A 14 -6.49 5.37 0.06
N GLU A 15 -6.82 5.33 1.36
CA GLU A 15 -7.96 4.59 1.87
C GLU A 15 -9.27 5.16 1.32
N ALA A 16 -9.43 6.49 1.33
CA ALA A 16 -10.58 7.16 0.73
C ALA A 16 -10.74 6.87 -0.78
N ALA A 17 -9.63 6.66 -1.50
CA ALA A 17 -9.67 6.41 -2.93
C ALA A 17 -10.21 5.02 -3.29
N ILE A 18 -9.80 3.97 -2.56
CA ILE A 18 -9.99 2.57 -3.00
C ILE A 18 -10.63 1.62 -1.98
N LYS A 19 -10.80 2.03 -0.72
CA LYS A 19 -11.38 1.14 0.31
C LYS A 19 -12.75 0.62 -0.09
N GLY A 20 -12.97 -0.68 0.12
CA GLY A 20 -14.24 -1.34 -0.14
C GLY A 20 -14.62 -1.47 -1.62
N LYS A 21 -13.75 -1.04 -2.54
CA LYS A 21 -13.96 -1.16 -3.98
C LYS A 21 -13.21 -2.39 -4.53
N PRO A 22 -13.81 -3.16 -5.46
CA PRO A 22 -13.12 -4.26 -6.13
C PRO A 22 -11.93 -3.78 -6.95
N LEU A 23 -10.80 -4.46 -6.78
CA LEU A 23 -9.63 -4.24 -7.61
C LEU A 23 -9.88 -4.82 -9.00
N THR A 24 -9.93 -3.96 -10.01
CA THR A 24 -10.13 -4.36 -11.41
C THR A 24 -8.81 -4.67 -12.12
N ASP A 25 -7.70 -4.13 -11.61
CA ASP A 25 -6.35 -4.44 -12.09
C ASP A 25 -5.34 -4.26 -10.94
N VAL A 26 -4.37 -5.16 -10.90
CA VAL A 26 -3.29 -5.16 -9.91
C VAL A 26 -1.97 -5.41 -10.63
N TRP A 27 -0.97 -4.58 -10.36
CA TRP A 27 0.35 -4.74 -10.95
C TRP A 27 1.46 -4.44 -9.94
N PHE A 28 2.51 -5.25 -9.99
CA PHE A 28 3.73 -5.11 -9.22
C PHE A 28 4.96 -5.12 -10.13
N ALA A 29 5.97 -4.31 -9.81
CA ALA A 29 7.21 -4.30 -10.56
C ALA A 29 8.11 -5.52 -10.25
N PHE A 30 8.03 -6.06 -9.04
CA PHE A 30 8.95 -7.10 -8.57
C PHE A 30 8.46 -8.50 -8.92
N ALA A 31 9.36 -9.34 -9.44
CA ALA A 31 9.05 -10.68 -9.93
C ALA A 31 8.41 -11.57 -8.86
N GLN A 32 8.90 -11.51 -7.62
CA GLN A 32 8.34 -12.26 -6.49
C GLN A 32 6.92 -11.85 -6.11
N LEU A 33 6.47 -10.67 -6.53
CA LEU A 33 5.11 -10.17 -6.25
C LEU A 33 4.12 -10.48 -7.39
N LYS A 34 4.60 -10.89 -8.57
CA LYS A 34 3.76 -11.20 -9.74
C LYS A 34 2.66 -12.23 -9.47
N PRO A 35 2.89 -13.32 -8.71
CA PRO A 35 1.83 -14.29 -8.42
C PRO A 35 0.62 -13.71 -7.69
N TYR A 36 0.76 -12.57 -7.00
CA TYR A 36 -0.34 -11.95 -6.25
C TYR A 36 -1.24 -11.07 -7.12
N GLU A 37 -0.84 -10.71 -8.35
CA GLU A 37 -1.64 -9.85 -9.23
C GLU A 37 -3.02 -10.50 -9.51
N SER A 38 -3.02 -11.76 -9.93
CA SER A 38 -4.26 -12.51 -10.18
C SER A 38 -5.01 -12.86 -8.90
N GLN A 39 -4.31 -13.10 -7.78
CA GLN A 39 -4.95 -13.40 -6.49
C GLN A 39 -5.70 -12.20 -5.89
N LEU A 40 -5.22 -10.97 -6.17
CA LEU A 40 -5.79 -9.74 -5.66
C LEU A 40 -6.82 -9.12 -6.59
N THR A 41 -6.83 -9.50 -7.87
CA THR A 41 -7.88 -9.05 -8.79
C THR A 41 -9.24 -9.55 -8.30
N GLY A 42 -10.22 -8.65 -8.23
CA GLY A 42 -11.54 -8.88 -7.63
C GLY A 42 -11.60 -8.76 -6.11
N GLN A 43 -10.46 -8.72 -5.41
CA GLN A 43 -10.41 -8.50 -3.96
C GLN A 43 -10.61 -7.02 -3.60
N LEU A 44 -10.91 -6.76 -2.33
CA LEU A 44 -11.11 -5.42 -1.77
C LEU A 44 -9.90 -5.02 -0.94
N VAL A 45 -9.60 -3.73 -0.90
CA VAL A 45 -8.82 -3.15 0.20
C VAL A 45 -9.76 -2.87 1.37
N ILE A 46 -9.50 -3.51 2.51
CA ILE A 46 -10.33 -3.42 3.73
C ILE A 46 -9.96 -2.20 4.55
N ARG A 47 -8.66 -1.92 4.67
CA ARG A 47 -8.12 -0.77 5.39
C ARG A 47 -6.67 -0.51 5.00
N ILE A 48 -6.20 0.71 5.27
CA ILE A 48 -4.79 1.04 5.17
C ILE A 48 -4.31 1.51 6.55
N GLU A 49 -3.38 0.77 7.13
CA GLU A 49 -2.84 1.01 8.47
C GLU A 49 -1.43 1.60 8.38
N THR A 50 -1.11 2.52 9.28
CA THR A 50 0.25 3.04 9.45
C THR A 50 0.89 2.43 10.69
N ARG A 51 2.16 2.04 10.58
CA ARG A 51 3.00 1.68 11.73
C ARG A 51 4.32 2.41 11.62
N GLY A 52 4.44 3.52 12.34
CA GLY A 52 5.56 4.45 12.21
C GLY A 52 5.63 5.00 10.79
N LYS A 53 6.60 4.55 9.99
CA LYS A 53 6.79 4.99 8.60
C LYS A 53 6.41 3.94 7.55
N ALA A 54 5.95 2.77 8.00
CA ALA A 54 5.43 1.73 7.13
C ALA A 54 3.93 1.92 6.90
N LEU A 55 3.49 1.51 5.71
CA LEU A 55 2.10 1.47 5.29
C LEU A 55 1.71 0.02 5.00
N LEU A 56 0.60 -0.41 5.59
CA LEU A 56 0.06 -1.75 5.53
C LEU A 56 -1.30 -1.70 4.83
N THR A 57 -1.37 -2.17 3.58
CA THR A 57 -2.64 -2.27 2.83
C THR A 57 -3.22 -3.66 3.02
N HIS A 58 -4.33 -3.75 3.76
CA HIS A 58 -4.98 -5.02 4.10
C HIS A 58 -6.02 -5.39 3.06
N PHE A 59 -5.95 -6.59 2.51
CA PHE A 59 -6.88 -7.10 1.50
C PHE A 59 -7.92 -8.05 2.08
N SER A 60 -9.06 -8.21 1.41
CA SER A 60 -10.17 -9.08 1.83
C SER A 60 -9.83 -10.57 1.90
N ASN A 61 -8.78 -11.01 1.21
CA ASN A 61 -8.30 -12.40 1.24
C ASN A 61 -7.28 -12.68 2.36
N GLY A 62 -7.08 -11.73 3.30
CA GLY A 62 -6.18 -11.90 4.45
C GLY A 62 -4.71 -11.60 4.17
N LEU A 63 -4.35 -11.21 2.94
CA LEU A 63 -3.02 -10.72 2.62
C LEU A 63 -2.85 -9.25 3.03
N THR A 64 -1.61 -8.86 3.31
CA THR A 64 -1.23 -7.47 3.59
C THR A 64 -0.05 -7.06 2.73
N LEU A 65 -0.21 -6.01 1.92
CA LEU A 65 0.93 -5.38 1.26
C LEU A 65 1.62 -4.45 2.27
N TYR A 66 2.83 -4.83 2.67
CA TYR A 66 3.75 -3.95 3.38
C TYR A 66 4.50 -3.08 2.36
N SER A 67 4.57 -1.78 2.63
CA SER A 67 5.44 -0.87 1.88
C SER A 67 6.08 0.15 2.80
N HIS A 68 7.34 0.48 2.52
CA HIS A 68 8.05 1.54 3.21
C HIS A 68 8.67 2.49 2.18
N ASN A 69 8.30 3.77 2.27
CA ASN A 69 8.69 4.76 1.26
C ASN A 69 10.19 5.07 1.28
N GLN A 70 10.88 4.81 2.40
CA GLN A 70 12.30 5.18 2.57
C GLN A 70 12.50 6.65 2.19
N LEU A 71 13.51 6.97 1.37
CA LEU A 71 13.81 8.33 0.94
C LEU A 71 12.99 8.80 -0.26
N TYR A 72 12.68 7.90 -1.20
CA TYR A 72 12.20 8.28 -2.54
C TYR A 72 10.78 7.81 -2.84
N GLY A 73 10.25 6.88 -2.07
CA GLY A 73 8.92 6.30 -2.25
C GLY A 73 7.83 7.34 -2.13
N VAL A 74 6.86 7.29 -3.05
CA VAL A 74 5.69 8.16 -3.01
C VAL A 74 4.47 7.45 -3.57
N TRP A 75 3.37 7.55 -2.84
CA TRP A 75 2.06 7.12 -3.29
C TRP A 75 1.34 8.26 -3.99
N ARG A 76 0.57 7.95 -5.03
CA ARG A 76 -0.30 8.88 -5.76
C ARG A 76 -1.68 8.27 -5.95
N VAL A 77 -2.70 9.11 -5.94
CA VAL A 77 -4.08 8.78 -6.33
C VAL A 77 -4.35 9.48 -7.67
N ILE A 78 -4.93 8.76 -8.63
CA ILE A 78 -5.34 9.29 -9.94
C ILE A 78 -6.72 8.75 -10.31
N ASP A 79 -7.35 9.34 -11.32
CA ASP A 79 -8.53 8.73 -11.95
C ASP A 79 -8.12 7.51 -12.78
N THR A 80 -8.95 6.48 -12.75
CA THR A 80 -8.68 5.25 -13.51
C THR A 80 -8.66 5.54 -15.01
N GLY A 81 -7.56 5.13 -15.67
CA GLY A 81 -7.31 5.39 -17.09
C GLY A 81 -6.38 6.57 -17.35
N GLU A 82 -6.08 7.40 -16.35
CA GLU A 82 -5.08 8.46 -16.50
C GLU A 82 -3.65 7.91 -16.60
N ILE A 83 -2.81 8.59 -17.39
CA ILE A 83 -1.40 8.29 -17.56
C ILE A 83 -0.58 9.42 -16.91
N PRO A 84 0.01 9.20 -15.72
CA PRO A 84 0.76 10.24 -15.05
C PRO A 84 2.05 10.56 -15.78
N GLN A 85 2.31 11.84 -16.04
CA GLN A 85 3.62 12.29 -16.51
C GLN A 85 4.61 12.30 -15.33
N THR A 86 5.53 11.34 -15.31
CA THR A 86 6.58 11.26 -14.29
C THR A 86 7.81 10.49 -14.77
N THR A 87 8.98 10.88 -14.28
CA THR A 87 10.25 10.15 -14.46
C THR A 87 10.46 9.08 -13.38
N ARG A 88 9.54 8.98 -12.41
CA ARG A 88 9.64 8.02 -11.32
C ARG A 88 9.27 6.61 -11.79
N ILE A 89 9.93 5.62 -11.22
CA ILE A 89 9.73 4.21 -11.56
C ILE A 89 8.50 3.69 -10.82
N LEU A 90 7.50 3.19 -11.55
CA LEU A 90 6.32 2.57 -10.96
C LEU A 90 6.69 1.25 -10.28
N ARG A 91 6.12 1.01 -9.10
CA ARG A 91 6.38 -0.18 -8.27
C ARG A 91 5.12 -0.98 -7.95
N VAL A 92 4.02 -0.30 -7.69
CA VAL A 92 2.70 -0.91 -7.41
C VAL A 92 1.63 -0.10 -8.11
N ARG A 93 0.63 -0.79 -8.67
CA ARG A 93 -0.64 -0.24 -9.11
C ARG A 93 -1.77 -1.07 -8.52
N LEU A 94 -2.69 -0.41 -7.83
CA LEU A 94 -3.95 -0.99 -7.37
C LEU A 94 -5.07 -0.14 -7.97
N GLN A 95 -5.81 -0.71 -8.91
CA GLN A 95 -6.81 -0.02 -9.69
C GLN A 95 -8.21 -0.51 -9.33
N THR A 96 -9.13 0.42 -9.14
CA THR A 96 -10.57 0.19 -9.00
C THR A 96 -11.27 0.73 -10.25
N ALA A 97 -12.61 0.74 -10.27
CA ALA A 97 -13.36 1.24 -11.42
C ALA A 97 -13.15 2.75 -11.69
N ASP A 98 -13.00 3.57 -10.64
CA ASP A 98 -12.95 5.02 -10.73
C ASP A 98 -11.61 5.62 -10.27
N LYS A 99 -10.92 4.98 -9.31
CA LYS A 99 -9.64 5.45 -8.79
C LYS A 99 -8.54 4.40 -8.93
N THR A 100 -7.32 4.88 -9.17
CA THR A 100 -6.10 4.07 -9.14
C THR A 100 -5.11 4.66 -8.15
N ILE A 101 -4.49 3.82 -7.32
CA ILE A 101 -3.37 4.21 -6.48
C ILE A 101 -2.06 3.61 -7.00
N LEU A 102 -1.01 4.42 -6.98
CA LEU A 102 0.28 4.12 -7.58
C LEU A 102 1.40 4.37 -6.59
N LEU A 103 2.24 3.36 -6.35
CA LEU A 103 3.48 3.51 -5.60
C LEU A 103 4.65 3.67 -6.57
N TYR A 104 5.41 4.74 -6.39
CA TYR A 104 6.60 5.03 -7.18
C TYR A 104 7.87 4.97 -6.33
N SER A 105 8.97 4.52 -6.93
CA SER A 105 10.35 4.62 -6.43
C SER A 105 10.67 3.91 -5.10
N ALA A 106 9.69 3.36 -4.38
CA ALA A 106 9.94 2.55 -3.19
C ALA A 106 10.71 1.26 -3.55
N SER A 107 11.55 0.81 -2.63
CA SER A 107 12.34 -0.43 -2.77
C SER A 107 11.91 -1.52 -1.82
N ASP A 108 11.27 -1.14 -0.71
CA ASP A 108 10.89 -2.04 0.38
C ASP A 108 9.39 -2.30 0.29
N ILE A 109 9.04 -3.42 -0.37
CA ILE A 109 7.67 -3.81 -0.71
C ILE A 109 7.58 -5.32 -0.62
N GLU A 110 6.68 -5.79 0.24
CA GLU A 110 6.49 -7.22 0.53
C GLU A 110 5.00 -7.55 0.63
N MET A 111 4.64 -8.77 0.22
CA MET A 111 3.32 -9.31 0.51
C MET A 111 3.44 -10.22 1.73
N LEU A 112 2.65 -9.94 2.76
CA LEU A 112 2.71 -10.62 4.04
C LEU A 112 1.41 -11.38 4.31
N THR A 113 1.53 -12.59 4.84
CA THR A 113 0.44 -13.29 5.52
C THR A 113 0.21 -12.71 6.92
N ALA A 114 -0.90 -13.07 7.56
CA ALA A 114 -1.17 -12.69 8.94
C ALA A 114 -0.05 -13.13 9.91
N GLU A 115 0.55 -14.31 9.70
CA GLU A 115 1.67 -14.81 10.52
C GLU A 115 2.94 -13.99 10.29
N GLN A 116 3.29 -13.72 9.03
CA GLN A 116 4.47 -12.93 8.67
C GLN A 116 4.37 -11.49 9.19
N LEU A 117 3.16 -10.93 9.25
CA LEU A 117 2.92 -9.60 9.81
C LEU A 117 3.36 -9.49 11.28
N THR A 118 3.18 -10.56 12.07
CA THR A 118 3.57 -10.60 13.50
C THR A 118 5.06 -10.78 13.73
N THR A 119 5.76 -11.33 12.74
CA THR A 119 7.19 -11.66 12.81
C THR A 119 8.07 -10.73 11.98
N HIS A 120 7.49 -9.79 11.24
CA HIS A 120 8.21 -8.86 10.39
C HIS A 120 9.19 -7.99 11.21
N PRO A 121 10.51 -8.00 10.94
CA PRO A 121 11.52 -7.40 11.80
C PRO A 121 11.32 -5.91 12.08
N PHE A 122 10.85 -5.15 11.08
CA PHE A 122 10.53 -3.74 11.28
C PHE A 122 9.31 -3.56 12.17
N LEU A 123 8.24 -4.33 11.95
CA LEU A 123 6.97 -4.16 12.67
C LEU A 123 7.06 -4.62 14.13
N GLN A 124 7.97 -5.54 14.46
CA GLN A 124 8.24 -5.92 15.85
C GLN A 124 8.94 -4.84 16.66
N ARG A 125 9.74 -3.98 16.00
CA ARG A 125 10.52 -2.93 16.68
C ARG A 125 9.73 -1.65 16.86
N VAL A 126 8.75 -1.41 16.01
CA VAL A 126 7.90 -0.22 16.06
C VAL A 126 6.71 -0.55 16.96
N GLY A 127 6.60 0.13 18.10
CA GLY A 127 5.43 0.05 18.97
C GLY A 127 4.15 0.55 18.28
N PRO A 128 2.99 0.46 18.94
CA PRO A 128 1.73 1.00 18.41
C PRO A 128 1.91 2.46 17.95
N ASP A 129 1.34 2.81 16.80
CA ASP A 129 1.45 4.16 16.25
C ASP A 129 0.81 5.16 17.23
N VAL A 130 1.58 6.14 17.71
CA VAL A 130 1.11 7.16 18.66
C VAL A 130 -0.03 8.03 18.11
N LEU A 131 -0.28 7.97 16.79
CA LEU A 131 -1.38 8.65 16.10
C LEU A 131 -2.54 7.71 15.73
N ASP A 132 -2.50 6.43 16.14
CA ASP A 132 -3.63 5.53 15.94
C ASP A 132 -4.77 5.89 16.89
N ALA A 133 -5.88 6.40 16.35
CA ALA A 133 -7.07 6.80 17.11
C ALA A 133 -7.80 5.63 17.83
N ARG A 134 -7.24 4.41 17.78
CA ARG A 134 -7.71 3.22 18.49
C ARG A 134 -6.96 2.95 19.80
N LEU A 135 -5.89 3.70 20.08
CA LEU A 135 -5.21 3.76 21.37
C LEU A 135 -5.83 4.86 22.25
#